data_AF-A0A3M0XS67-F1
#
_entry.id   AF-A0A3M0XS67-F1
#
_cell.length_a   1.000
_cell.length_b   1.000
_cell.length_c   1.000
_cell.angle_alpha   90.00
_cell.angle_beta   90.00
_cell.angle_gamma   90.00
#
_symmetry.space_group_name_H-M   'P 1'
#
loop_
_entity.id
_entity.type
_entity.pdbx_description
1 polymer ?
#
loop_
_entity_poly.entity_id
_entity_poly.type
_entity_poly.pdbx_seq_one_letter_code
_entity_poly.pdbx_strand_id
1 'polypeptide(L)'
;MRIAVANLFCLNPRPTRAVAAVAAQQPDVAAVIESTRRFDSRAATRLPPRRDVAVTRKGGLPIALYVREDLPVERVRASGRGWVEWRVGEVHLLVVHAIAPYLPWRWRRRERQLLALARRLRALHERRPETAALALGDFNTARFEPTWRRMERELGLWRRLELDCSPCKVSPGRVAPNGVAAGKGTWPWSCLWAPIALDHVVAAPAIAEQSEALRARAFPIPGSDHRGVVVDLPVPDRRSV
;
A
#
# COMPACT_ATOMS: atom_id res chain seq x y z
N MET A 1 8.38 7.95 -10.94
CA MET A 1 8.84 7.12 -9.81
C MET A 1 7.84 5.99 -9.61
N ARG A 2 8.30 4.73 -9.63
CA ARG A 2 7.45 3.56 -9.39
C ARG A 2 7.55 3.10 -7.95
N ILE A 3 6.40 3.03 -7.26
CA ILE A 3 6.30 2.62 -5.87
C ILE A 3 5.51 1.31 -5.79
N ALA A 4 6.08 0.27 -5.20
CA ALA A 4 5.39 -0.98 -4.91
C ALA A 4 5.17 -1.15 -3.40
N VAL A 5 3.98 -1.58 -3.00
CA VAL A 5 3.68 -2.02 -1.63
C VAL A 5 3.12 -3.43 -1.65
N ALA A 6 3.55 -4.26 -0.70
CA ALA A 6 3.15 -5.66 -0.67
C ALA A 6 3.08 -6.17 0.77
N ASN A 7 1.89 -6.63 1.20
CA ASN A 7 1.80 -7.52 2.37
C ASN A 7 2.21 -8.93 1.94
N LEU A 8 3.35 -9.40 2.43
CA LEU A 8 3.90 -10.68 2.02
C LEU A 8 3.33 -11.86 2.77
N PHE A 9 2.52 -11.64 3.81
CA PHE A 9 2.04 -12.65 4.75
C PHE A 9 3.19 -13.32 5.51
N CYS A 10 3.33 -13.07 6.80
CA CYS A 10 4.46 -13.57 7.60
C CYS A 10 4.60 -15.11 7.60
N LEU A 11 3.52 -15.83 7.32
CA LEU A 11 3.50 -17.30 7.21
C LEU A 11 3.58 -17.81 5.76
N ASN A 12 3.88 -16.94 4.79
CA ASN A 12 3.94 -17.28 3.37
C ASN A 12 4.83 -18.52 3.11
N PRO A 13 4.31 -19.57 2.44
CA PRO A 13 5.05 -20.79 2.16
C PRO A 13 6.07 -20.65 1.02
N ARG A 14 6.09 -19.52 0.31
CA ARG A 14 6.90 -19.25 -0.88
C ARG A 14 7.62 -17.89 -0.81
N PRO A 15 8.36 -17.57 0.27
CA PRO A 15 8.87 -16.22 0.52
C PRO A 15 9.79 -15.69 -0.60
N THR A 16 10.67 -16.53 -1.16
CA THR A 16 11.55 -16.15 -2.27
C THR A 16 10.77 -15.77 -3.54
N ARG A 17 9.69 -16.51 -3.87
CA ARG A 17 8.84 -16.18 -5.03
C ARG A 17 8.01 -14.93 -4.78
N ALA A 18 7.59 -14.70 -3.55
CA ALA A 18 6.89 -13.47 -3.15
C ALA A 18 7.78 -12.24 -3.37
N VAL A 19 9.03 -12.26 -2.88
CA VAL A 19 10.00 -11.18 -3.08
C VAL A 19 10.33 -10.99 -4.57
N ALA A 20 10.52 -12.08 -5.31
CA ALA A 20 10.76 -12.00 -6.76
C ALA A 20 9.59 -11.35 -7.52
N ALA A 21 8.33 -11.57 -7.09
CA ALA A 21 7.16 -10.93 -7.70
C ALA A 21 7.13 -9.42 -7.46
N VAL A 22 7.56 -8.96 -6.27
CA VAL A 22 7.75 -7.53 -5.98
C VAL A 22 8.87 -6.95 -6.84
N ALA A 23 10.02 -7.62 -6.90
CA ALA A 23 11.15 -7.18 -7.72
C ALA A 23 10.83 -7.12 -9.22
N ALA A 24 9.98 -8.04 -9.72
CA ALA A 24 9.53 -8.05 -11.11
C ALA A 24 8.73 -6.80 -11.51
N GLN A 25 8.19 -6.05 -10.54
CA GLN A 25 7.57 -4.75 -10.82
C GLN A 25 8.61 -3.66 -11.13
N GLN A 26 9.90 -3.91 -10.91
CA GLN A 26 11.00 -2.95 -11.05
C GLN A 26 10.73 -1.64 -10.28
N PRO A 27 10.45 -1.70 -8.97
CA PRO A 27 10.14 -0.50 -8.19
C PRO A 27 11.39 0.36 -7.96
N ASP A 28 11.22 1.68 -8.01
CA ASP A 28 12.19 2.63 -7.44
C ASP A 28 12.13 2.62 -5.91
N VAL A 29 10.93 2.36 -5.37
CA VAL A 29 10.63 2.27 -3.95
C VAL A 29 9.75 1.04 -3.71
N ALA A 30 10.19 0.13 -2.84
CA ALA A 30 9.37 -1.01 -2.40
C ALA A 30 9.16 -0.96 -0.88
N ALA A 31 7.90 -1.05 -0.47
CA ALA A 31 7.51 -1.18 0.92
C ALA A 31 6.92 -2.58 1.17
N VAL A 32 7.62 -3.37 1.97
CA VAL A 32 7.30 -4.78 2.21
C VAL A 32 6.73 -4.92 3.61
N ILE A 33 5.44 -5.20 3.71
CA ILE A 33 4.69 -5.38 4.96
C ILE A 33 4.76 -6.86 5.35
N GLU A 34 4.86 -7.10 6.66
CA GLU A 34 5.09 -8.44 7.24
C GLU A 34 6.44 -9.06 6.87
N SER A 35 7.45 -8.20 6.65
CA SER A 35 8.80 -8.59 6.22
C SER A 35 9.62 -9.23 7.35
N THR A 36 9.34 -10.49 7.68
CA THR A 36 10.16 -11.31 8.59
C THR A 36 11.50 -11.70 7.95
N ARG A 37 12.43 -12.25 8.76
CA ARG A 37 13.73 -12.76 8.28
C ARG A 37 13.62 -13.83 7.18
N ARG A 38 12.46 -14.48 7.04
CA ARG A 38 12.20 -15.48 5.97
C ARG A 38 12.27 -14.88 4.57
N PHE A 39 12.13 -13.55 4.44
CA PHE A 39 12.19 -12.83 3.18
C PHE A 39 13.60 -12.33 2.83
N ASP A 40 14.57 -12.44 3.74
CA ASP A 40 15.99 -12.11 3.52
C ASP A 40 16.65 -13.22 2.67
N SER A 41 16.21 -13.37 1.42
CA SER A 41 16.68 -14.38 0.46
C SER A 41 17.50 -13.76 -0.66
N ARG A 42 18.17 -14.57 -1.49
CA ARG A 42 18.85 -14.07 -2.71
C ARG A 42 17.92 -13.28 -3.64
N ALA A 43 16.60 -13.52 -3.62
CA ALA A 43 15.67 -12.71 -4.41
C ALA A 43 15.58 -11.26 -3.91
N ALA A 44 15.88 -11.00 -2.63
CA ALA A 44 15.86 -9.64 -2.07
C ALA A 44 16.97 -8.75 -2.66
N THR A 45 18.06 -9.33 -3.20
CA THR A 45 19.10 -8.56 -3.90
C THR A 45 18.62 -8.01 -5.25
N ARG A 46 17.44 -8.42 -5.72
CA ARG A 46 16.79 -7.86 -6.92
C ARG A 46 15.87 -6.67 -6.59
N LEU A 47 15.58 -6.45 -5.31
CA LEU A 47 14.98 -5.20 -4.87
C LEU A 47 16.08 -4.13 -4.79
N PRO A 48 15.71 -2.83 -4.81
CA PRO A 48 16.64 -1.78 -4.43
C PRO A 48 17.25 -2.03 -3.05
N PRO A 49 18.35 -1.38 -2.67
CA PRO A 49 18.91 -1.54 -1.33
C PRO A 49 17.91 -1.24 -0.23
N ARG A 50 17.92 -2.07 0.82
CA ARG A 50 17.11 -1.85 2.01
C ARG A 50 17.61 -0.61 2.73
N ARG A 51 16.75 0.40 2.86
CA ARG A 51 17.10 1.67 3.52
C ARG A 51 16.61 1.74 4.95
N ASP A 52 15.49 1.08 5.25
CA ASP A 52 14.89 1.23 6.56
C ASP A 52 13.96 0.08 6.97
N VAL A 53 13.70 -0.05 8.28
CA VAL A 53 12.80 -1.04 8.88
C VAL A 53 12.09 -0.46 10.08
N ALA A 54 10.76 -0.46 10.03
CA ALA A 54 9.91 0.07 11.10
C ALA A 54 8.77 -0.89 11.44
N VAL A 55 8.13 -0.66 12.58
CA VAL A 55 6.92 -1.36 12.99
C VAL A 55 5.81 -0.34 13.23
N THR A 56 4.57 -0.69 12.90
CA THR A 56 3.41 0.20 13.11
C THR A 56 2.87 0.18 14.55
N ARG A 57 3.44 -0.68 15.41
CA ARG A 57 3.14 -0.83 16.84
C ARG A 57 4.18 -1.73 17.52
N LYS A 58 4.28 -1.65 18.85
CA LYS A 58 5.07 -2.60 19.66
C LYS A 58 4.59 -4.03 19.41
N GLY A 59 5.50 -4.93 19.06
CA GLY A 59 5.19 -6.33 18.69
C GLY A 59 4.45 -6.49 17.37
N GLY A 60 4.30 -5.41 16.58
CA GLY A 60 3.74 -5.49 15.23
C GLY A 60 4.73 -6.12 14.26
N LEU A 61 4.21 -6.62 13.14
CA LEU A 61 5.04 -7.15 12.07
C LEU A 61 5.75 -5.99 11.34
N PRO A 62 7.01 -6.18 10.94
CA PRO A 62 7.83 -5.11 10.36
C PRO A 62 7.38 -4.73 8.95
N ILE A 63 7.57 -3.45 8.64
CA ILE A 63 7.56 -2.88 7.30
C ILE A 63 9.00 -2.56 6.93
N ALA A 64 9.52 -3.20 5.90
CA ALA A 64 10.84 -2.91 5.35
C ALA A 64 10.71 -1.99 4.13
N LEU A 65 11.54 -0.95 4.07
CA LEU A 65 11.61 -0.01 2.96
C LEU A 65 12.89 -0.25 2.15
N TYR A 66 12.73 -0.44 0.84
CA TYR A 66 13.79 -0.60 -0.14
C TYR A 66 13.70 0.56 -1.13
N VAL A 67 14.81 1.25 -1.38
CA VAL A 67 14.82 2.47 -2.21
C VAL A 67 16.06 2.52 -3.10
N ARG A 68 15.87 2.93 -4.35
CA ARG A 68 16.92 3.16 -5.35
C ARG A 68 18.02 4.09 -4.81
N GLU A 69 19.26 3.90 -5.25
CA GLU A 69 20.40 4.49 -4.56
C GLU A 69 20.51 6.01 -4.60
N ASP A 70 20.05 6.59 -5.69
CA ASP A 70 20.02 8.02 -5.98
C ASP A 70 18.86 8.77 -5.32
N LEU A 71 17.94 8.07 -4.66
CA LEU A 71 16.79 8.69 -3.98
C LEU A 71 17.08 8.88 -2.49
N PRO A 72 17.10 10.12 -1.97
CA PRO A 72 17.30 10.37 -0.55
C PRO A 72 16.11 9.83 0.25
N VAL A 73 16.38 9.29 1.43
CA VAL A 73 15.36 8.73 2.34
C VAL A 73 15.51 9.35 3.71
N GLU A 74 14.41 9.87 4.22
CA GLU A 74 14.30 10.38 5.58
C GLU A 74 13.10 9.71 6.26
N ARG A 75 13.33 9.05 7.40
CA ARG A 75 12.21 8.58 8.23
C ARG A 75 11.62 9.77 8.98
N VAL A 76 10.41 10.16 8.59
CA VAL A 76 9.67 11.24 9.26
C VAL A 76 9.07 10.74 10.57
N ARG A 77 8.47 9.54 10.57
CA ARG A 77 7.80 9.00 11.75
C ARG A 77 7.61 7.48 11.71
N ALA A 78 7.98 6.80 12.79
CA ALA A 78 7.45 5.47 13.09
C ALA A 78 6.21 5.64 13.99
N SER A 79 4.99 5.45 13.45
CA SER A 79 3.79 5.65 14.25
C SER A 79 3.39 4.33 14.91
N GLY A 80 3.21 4.32 16.23
CA GLY A 80 2.46 3.26 16.95
C GLY A 80 0.96 3.23 16.60
N ARG A 81 0.57 3.87 15.49
CA ARG A 81 -0.80 4.19 15.09
C ARG A 81 -1.22 3.49 13.79
N GLY A 82 -0.48 2.49 13.32
CA GLY A 82 -0.90 1.68 12.16
C GLY A 82 -0.29 2.08 10.82
N TRP A 83 0.70 3.00 10.81
CA TRP A 83 1.45 3.33 9.59
C TRP A 83 2.88 3.81 9.92
N VAL A 84 3.73 3.90 8.91
CA VAL A 84 5.07 4.50 8.98
C VAL A 84 5.20 5.57 7.90
N GLU A 85 5.85 6.69 8.23
CA GLU A 85 6.02 7.84 7.35
C GLU A 85 7.49 8.01 6.96
N TRP A 86 7.73 8.12 5.66
CA TRP A 86 9.01 8.43 5.04
C TRP A 86 8.87 9.60 4.07
N ARG A 87 9.96 10.33 3.87
CA ARG A 87 10.17 11.19 2.72
C ARG A 87 11.18 10.52 1.82
N VAL A 88 10.80 10.27 0.57
CA VAL A 88 11.63 9.59 -0.44
C VAL A 88 11.72 10.47 -1.67
N GLY A 89 12.88 11.08 -1.90
CA GLY A 89 12.97 12.21 -2.83
C GLY A 89 11.98 13.32 -2.42
N GLU A 90 11.12 13.72 -3.35
CA GLU A 90 10.07 14.73 -3.12
C GLU A 90 8.73 14.13 -2.68
N VAL A 91 8.64 12.80 -2.53
CA VAL A 91 7.38 12.13 -2.21
C VAL A 91 7.31 11.85 -0.71
N HIS A 92 6.23 12.30 -0.08
CA HIS A 92 5.88 11.91 1.29
C HIS A 92 5.07 10.59 1.26
N LEU A 93 5.70 9.52 1.72
CA LEU A 93 5.18 8.17 1.67
C LEU A 93 4.70 7.70 3.05
N LEU A 94 3.43 7.32 3.16
CA LEU A 94 2.84 6.71 4.35
C LEU A 94 2.48 5.25 4.05
N VAL A 95 3.22 4.30 4.61
CA VAL A 95 2.92 2.88 4.43
C VAL A 95 2.06 2.39 5.58
N VAL A 96 0.86 1.90 5.24
CA VAL A 96 -0.18 1.54 6.20
C VAL A 96 -0.17 0.03 6.44
N HIS A 97 -0.25 -0.34 7.71
CA HIS A 97 -0.56 -1.70 8.16
C HIS A 97 -1.37 -1.58 9.45
N ALA A 98 -2.67 -1.33 9.28
CA ALA A 98 -3.62 -1.18 10.38
C ALA A 98 -3.92 -2.53 11.02
N ILE A 99 -4.43 -2.55 12.25
CA ILE A 99 -4.70 -3.81 12.96
C ILE A 99 -5.84 -4.60 12.29
N ALA A 100 -5.61 -5.89 12.04
CA ALA A 100 -6.64 -6.79 11.55
C ALA A 100 -7.85 -6.88 12.51
N PRO A 101 -9.10 -6.80 11.99
CA PRO A 101 -10.30 -6.59 12.79
C PRO A 101 -10.99 -7.91 13.21
N TYR A 102 -10.28 -8.88 13.77
CA TYR A 102 -10.89 -10.18 14.11
C TYR A 102 -11.50 -10.27 15.52
N LEU A 103 -11.45 -9.18 16.31
CA LEU A 103 -12.08 -9.07 17.63
C LEU A 103 -12.71 -7.67 17.80
N PRO A 104 -13.76 -7.49 18.62
CA PRO A 104 -14.45 -6.20 18.78
C PRO A 104 -13.54 -5.03 19.19
N TRP A 105 -12.59 -5.27 20.10
CA TRP A 105 -11.62 -4.23 20.51
C TRP A 105 -10.62 -3.90 19.38
N ARG A 106 -10.32 -4.86 18.50
CA ARG A 106 -9.47 -4.64 17.32
C ARG A 106 -10.20 -3.81 16.27
N TRP A 107 -11.49 -4.07 16.05
CA TRP A 107 -12.35 -3.22 15.22
C TRP A 107 -12.28 -1.74 15.64
N ARG A 108 -12.56 -1.46 16.92
CA ARG A 108 -12.50 -0.09 17.48
C ARG A 108 -11.09 0.50 17.37
N ARG A 109 -10.05 -0.31 17.58
CA ARG A 109 -8.66 0.15 17.45
C ARG A 109 -8.31 0.49 16.00
N ARG A 110 -8.66 -0.37 15.04
CA ARG A 110 -8.47 -0.14 13.60
C ARG A 110 -9.16 1.15 13.18
N GLU A 111 -10.41 1.36 13.58
CA GLU A 111 -11.13 2.61 13.30
C GLU A 111 -10.37 3.84 13.81
N ARG A 112 -9.89 3.83 15.07
CA ARG A 112 -9.07 4.92 15.60
C ARG A 112 -7.77 5.14 14.81
N GLN A 113 -7.13 4.07 14.36
CA GLN A 113 -5.91 4.16 13.53
C GLN A 113 -6.21 4.83 12.19
N LEU A 114 -7.27 4.42 11.51
CA LEU A 114 -7.65 4.94 10.19
C LEU A 114 -8.14 6.39 10.25
N LEU A 115 -8.90 6.76 11.28
CA LEU A 115 -9.29 8.17 11.49
C LEU A 115 -8.08 9.04 11.86
N ALA A 116 -7.13 8.53 12.65
CA ALA A 116 -5.90 9.25 12.94
C ALA A 116 -5.02 9.43 11.69
N LEU A 117 -4.98 8.42 10.80
CA LEU A 117 -4.32 8.52 9.51
C LEU A 117 -4.98 9.58 8.63
N ALA A 118 -6.31 9.59 8.48
CA ALA A 118 -7.02 10.59 7.68
C ALA A 118 -6.73 12.02 8.15
N ARG A 119 -6.78 12.27 9.46
CA ARG A 119 -6.42 13.57 10.04
C ARG A 119 -4.96 13.94 9.78
N ARG A 120 -4.05 12.97 9.82
CA ARG A 120 -2.63 13.19 9.50
C ARG A 120 -2.45 13.62 8.04
N LEU A 121 -3.12 12.93 7.11
CA LEU A 121 -3.09 13.23 5.68
C LEU A 121 -3.67 14.62 5.39
N ARG A 122 -4.84 14.93 5.97
CA ARG A 122 -5.45 16.26 5.89
C ARG A 122 -4.51 17.35 6.41
N ALA A 123 -3.95 17.18 7.61
CA ALA A 123 -3.03 18.16 8.19
C ALA A 123 -1.69 18.24 7.44
N LEU A 124 -1.28 17.21 6.69
CA LEU A 124 -0.12 17.29 5.81
C LEU A 124 -0.42 18.24 4.65
N HIS A 125 -1.56 18.06 3.99
CA HIS A 125 -2.01 18.90 2.88
C HIS A 125 -2.27 20.35 3.31
N GLU A 126 -2.96 20.58 4.44
CA GLU A 126 -3.24 21.94 4.94
C GLU A 126 -1.97 22.75 5.21
N ARG A 127 -0.86 22.09 5.62
CA ARG A 127 0.42 22.77 5.87
C ARG A 127 1.27 22.95 4.62
N ARG A 128 1.12 22.06 3.63
CA ARG A 128 1.96 21.98 2.43
C ARG A 128 1.14 21.44 1.26
N PRO A 129 0.22 22.25 0.70
CA PRO A 129 -0.72 21.80 -0.32
C PRO A 129 -0.05 21.24 -1.58
N GLU A 130 1.16 21.72 -1.89
CA GLU A 130 2.01 21.31 -2.99
C GLU A 130 2.73 19.97 -2.77
N THR A 131 2.72 19.42 -1.55
CA THR A 131 3.44 18.19 -1.25
C THR A 131 2.84 17.01 -2.01
N ALA A 132 3.67 16.37 -2.85
CA ALA A 132 3.36 15.07 -3.43
C ALA A 132 3.36 14.01 -2.32
N ALA A 133 2.18 13.47 -1.99
CA ALA A 133 2.06 12.51 -0.90
C ALA A 133 1.10 11.35 -1.21
N LEU A 134 1.47 10.16 -0.74
CA LEU A 134 0.70 8.93 -0.88
C LEU A 134 0.59 8.20 0.46
N ALA A 135 -0.59 7.64 0.74
CA ALA A 135 -0.78 6.59 1.73
C ALA A 135 -1.18 5.29 1.03
N LEU A 136 -0.44 4.21 1.26
CA LEU A 136 -0.72 2.91 0.65
C LEU A 136 -0.32 1.73 1.52
N GLY A 137 -0.95 0.58 1.30
CA GLY A 137 -0.69 -0.66 2.04
C GLY A 137 -1.98 -1.30 2.51
N ASP A 138 -1.90 -2.10 3.56
CA ASP A 138 -3.01 -2.86 4.12
C ASP A 138 -3.74 -2.03 5.20
N PHE A 139 -4.91 -1.51 4.85
CA PHE A 139 -5.74 -0.74 5.78
C PHE A 139 -6.63 -1.65 6.62
N ASN A 140 -6.63 -2.96 6.33
CA ASN A 140 -7.43 -3.97 7.00
C ASN A 140 -8.92 -3.63 7.04
N THR A 141 -9.43 -2.87 6.05
CA THR A 141 -10.84 -2.44 5.94
C THR A 141 -11.28 -2.46 4.49
N ALA A 142 -12.54 -2.82 4.23
CA ALA A 142 -13.15 -2.78 2.91
C ALA A 142 -13.87 -1.45 2.64
N ARG A 143 -14.07 -1.13 1.36
CA ARG A 143 -14.80 0.09 0.92
C ARG A 143 -16.24 0.15 1.42
N PHE A 144 -16.91 -0.99 1.54
CA PHE A 144 -18.30 -1.04 1.99
C PHE A 144 -18.44 -0.85 3.51
N GLU A 145 -17.35 -0.96 4.27
CA GLU A 145 -17.41 -0.84 5.72
C GLU A 145 -17.68 0.61 6.18
N PRO A 146 -18.47 0.82 7.25
CA PRO A 146 -18.71 2.15 7.81
C PRO A 146 -17.43 2.90 8.21
N THR A 147 -16.40 2.17 8.68
CA THR A 147 -15.10 2.73 9.02
C THR A 147 -14.42 3.39 7.83
N TRP A 148 -14.47 2.77 6.64
CA TRP A 148 -13.92 3.35 5.43
C TRP A 148 -14.65 4.64 5.03
N ARG A 149 -15.99 4.63 5.02
CA ARG A 149 -16.78 5.83 4.71
C ARG A 149 -16.52 6.98 5.69
N ARG A 150 -16.28 6.68 6.97
CA ARG A 150 -15.87 7.69 7.96
C ARG A 150 -14.49 8.25 7.64
N MET A 151 -13.53 7.38 7.30
CA MET A 151 -12.20 7.78 6.88
C MET A 151 -12.24 8.68 5.63
N GLU A 152 -13.01 8.32 4.59
CA GLU A 152 -13.16 9.12 3.36
C GLU A 152 -13.69 10.53 3.62
N ARG A 153 -14.65 10.69 4.54
CA ARG A 153 -15.14 12.03 4.92
C ARG A 153 -14.05 12.87 5.62
N GLU A 154 -13.19 12.25 6.41
CA GLU A 154 -12.10 12.92 7.12
C GLU A 154 -10.91 13.26 6.20
N LEU A 155 -10.74 12.55 5.09
CA LEU A 155 -9.65 12.75 4.12
C LEU A 155 -9.73 14.09 3.38
N GLY A 156 -10.93 14.69 3.28
CA GLY A 156 -11.13 15.99 2.62
C GLY A 156 -10.83 15.93 1.12
N LEU A 157 -9.80 16.66 0.69
CA LEU A 157 -9.42 16.75 -0.73
C LEU A 157 -8.62 15.55 -1.23
N TRP A 158 -8.09 14.71 -0.34
CA TRP A 158 -7.39 13.50 -0.74
C TRP A 158 -8.31 12.55 -1.50
N ARG A 159 -7.74 11.81 -2.46
CA ARG A 159 -8.49 10.91 -3.34
C ARG A 159 -7.98 9.49 -3.18
N ARG A 160 -8.90 8.55 -3.01
CA ARG A 160 -8.59 7.12 -3.15
C ARG A 160 -8.38 6.82 -4.64
N LEU A 161 -7.27 6.19 -4.98
CA LEU A 161 -7.05 5.71 -6.35
C LEU A 161 -7.81 4.41 -6.57
N GLU A 162 -8.43 4.28 -7.75
CA GLU A 162 -8.99 3.01 -8.19
C GLU A 162 -7.85 2.04 -8.49
N LEU A 163 -7.89 0.86 -7.89
CA LEU A 163 -6.97 -0.21 -8.23
C LEU A 163 -7.46 -0.88 -9.50
N ASP A 164 -6.64 -0.79 -10.55
CA ASP A 164 -6.78 -1.66 -11.69
C ASP A 164 -6.31 -3.05 -11.28
N CYS A 165 -7.30 -3.85 -10.91
CA CYS A 165 -7.11 -5.25 -10.59
C CYS A 165 -7.49 -6.15 -11.76
N SER A 166 -7.60 -5.58 -12.99
CA SER A 166 -7.95 -6.31 -14.21
C SER A 166 -7.23 -7.65 -14.19
N PRO A 167 -8.00 -8.74 -14.23
CA PRO A 167 -7.43 -10.04 -13.94
C PRO A 167 -6.29 -10.29 -14.90
N CYS A 168 -5.26 -10.98 -14.42
CA CYS A 168 -4.43 -11.80 -15.28
C CYS A 168 -5.38 -12.75 -16.03
N LYS A 169 -5.96 -12.31 -17.17
CA LYS A 169 -6.96 -12.98 -18.02
C LYS A 169 -7.65 -14.18 -17.37
N VAL A 170 -8.45 -13.97 -16.33
CA VAL A 170 -9.39 -14.99 -15.87
C VAL A 170 -10.61 -14.84 -16.77
N SER A 171 -11.01 -15.93 -17.41
CA SER A 171 -11.93 -15.96 -18.56
C SER A 171 -13.11 -14.98 -18.44
N PRO A 172 -13.41 -14.19 -19.49
CA PRO A 172 -14.55 -13.29 -19.50
C PRO A 172 -15.85 -14.09 -19.29
N GLY A 173 -16.69 -13.67 -18.34
CA GLY A 173 -18.04 -14.25 -18.16
C GLY A 173 -18.53 -14.47 -16.73
N ARG A 174 -17.71 -14.30 -15.69
CA ARG A 174 -18.18 -14.39 -14.29
C ARG A 174 -18.25 -13.02 -13.63
N VAL A 175 -19.41 -12.38 -13.69
CA VAL A 175 -19.78 -11.29 -12.77
C VAL A 175 -20.13 -11.94 -11.44
N ALA A 176 -19.51 -11.52 -10.33
CA ALA A 176 -19.90 -12.03 -9.02
C ALA A 176 -21.35 -11.58 -8.73
N PRO A 177 -22.18 -12.42 -8.07
CA PRO A 177 -23.62 -12.18 -7.89
C PRO A 177 -23.99 -10.91 -7.10
N ASN A 178 -23.00 -10.19 -6.58
CA ASN A 178 -23.15 -8.93 -5.84
C ASN A 178 -22.77 -7.68 -6.66
N GLY A 179 -22.61 -7.79 -7.99
CA GLY A 179 -22.26 -6.65 -8.86
C GLY A 179 -20.82 -6.13 -8.67
N VAL A 180 -20.02 -6.79 -7.83
CA VAL A 180 -18.60 -6.52 -7.70
C VAL A 180 -17.91 -7.30 -8.83
N ALA A 181 -17.36 -6.57 -9.81
CA ALA A 181 -16.58 -7.19 -10.89
C ALA A 181 -15.55 -8.17 -10.28
N ALA A 182 -15.67 -9.45 -10.66
CA ALA A 182 -14.76 -10.49 -10.20
C ALA A 182 -13.32 -10.04 -10.49
N GLY A 183 -12.49 -10.01 -9.45
CA GLY A 183 -11.08 -9.65 -9.57
C GLY A 183 -10.67 -8.30 -8.97
N LYS A 184 -11.57 -7.48 -8.41
CA LYS A 184 -11.22 -6.15 -7.83
C LYS A 184 -10.68 -6.13 -6.40
N GLY A 185 -10.64 -7.25 -5.68
CA GLY A 185 -10.12 -7.28 -4.32
C GLY A 185 -8.65 -7.69 -4.23
N THR A 186 -8.04 -7.35 -3.11
CA THR A 186 -6.67 -7.73 -2.78
C THR A 186 -6.61 -8.90 -1.80
N TRP A 187 -7.71 -9.26 -1.13
CA TRP A 187 -7.79 -10.34 -0.13
C TRP A 187 -9.20 -10.98 -0.05
N PRO A 188 -9.37 -12.29 0.25
CA PRO A 188 -8.36 -13.32 0.22
C PRO A 188 -8.14 -13.71 -1.25
N TRP A 189 -6.90 -13.64 -1.72
CA TRP A 189 -6.60 -13.96 -3.12
C TRP A 189 -6.93 -15.42 -3.50
N SER A 190 -6.91 -16.34 -2.52
CA SER A 190 -7.21 -17.76 -2.73
C SER A 190 -8.70 -18.12 -2.68
N CYS A 191 -9.61 -17.20 -2.33
CA CYS A 191 -11.04 -17.47 -2.22
C CYS A 191 -11.80 -16.92 -3.43
N LEU A 192 -12.40 -17.84 -4.21
CA LEU A 192 -12.96 -17.58 -5.54
C LEU A 192 -14.23 -16.71 -5.57
N TRP A 193 -14.87 -16.42 -4.43
CA TRP A 193 -16.28 -16.00 -4.43
C TRP A 193 -16.53 -14.50 -4.19
N ALA A 194 -15.61 -13.77 -3.54
CA ALA A 194 -15.69 -12.31 -3.43
C ALA A 194 -14.38 -11.72 -2.87
N PRO A 195 -13.37 -11.38 -3.70
CA PRO A 195 -12.18 -10.72 -3.19
C PRO A 195 -12.56 -9.31 -2.69
N ILE A 196 -12.12 -8.99 -1.48
CA ILE A 196 -12.28 -7.74 -0.75
C ILE A 196 -11.02 -6.88 -0.97
N ALA A 197 -11.21 -5.60 -1.30
CA ALA A 197 -10.10 -4.64 -1.36
C ALA A 197 -9.77 -4.17 0.07
N LEU A 198 -8.74 -4.78 0.68
CA LEU A 198 -8.19 -4.36 1.99
C LEU A 198 -6.97 -3.45 1.84
N ASP A 199 -6.28 -3.57 0.71
CA ASP A 199 -5.17 -2.71 0.35
C ASP A 199 -5.69 -1.52 -0.46
N HIS A 200 -5.30 -0.32 -0.05
CA HIS A 200 -5.77 0.92 -0.68
C HIS A 200 -4.59 1.82 -1.02
N VAL A 201 -4.85 2.75 -1.93
CA VAL A 201 -3.97 3.88 -2.21
C VAL A 201 -4.79 5.15 -2.08
N VAL A 202 -4.29 6.10 -1.30
CA VAL A 202 -4.86 7.43 -1.13
C VAL A 202 -3.79 8.45 -1.49
N ALA A 203 -4.11 9.36 -2.40
CA ALA A 203 -3.20 10.34 -2.95
C ALA A 203 -3.62 11.76 -2.58
N ALA A 204 -2.63 12.62 -2.32
CA ALA A 204 -2.85 14.05 -2.14
C ALA A 204 -3.34 14.69 -3.45
N PRO A 205 -4.05 15.84 -3.40
CA PRO A 205 -4.50 16.56 -4.59
C PRO A 205 -3.39 16.79 -5.62
N ALA A 206 -2.20 17.22 -5.15
CA ALA A 206 -1.02 17.44 -5.99
C ALA A 206 -0.61 16.23 -6.85
N ILE A 207 -0.97 15.00 -6.44
CA ILE A 207 -0.75 13.79 -7.24
C ILE A 207 -2.02 13.40 -8.00
N ALA A 208 -3.18 13.46 -7.33
CA ALA A 208 -4.45 12.98 -7.88
C ALA A 208 -4.95 13.80 -9.08
N GLU A 209 -4.60 15.09 -9.15
CA GLU A 209 -5.02 16.00 -10.22
C GLU A 209 -4.10 15.92 -11.45
N GLN A 210 -2.92 15.30 -11.35
CA GLN A 210 -1.93 15.21 -12.43
C GLN A 210 -2.26 14.16 -13.53
N SER A 211 -3.55 13.94 -13.78
CA SER A 211 -4.14 13.26 -14.93
C SER A 211 -4.17 11.70 -14.94
N GLU A 212 -4.92 11.19 -15.91
CA GLU A 212 -5.30 9.79 -16.23
C GLU A 212 -4.17 8.75 -16.23
N ALA A 213 -2.91 9.20 -16.22
CA ALA A 213 -1.72 8.36 -16.17
C ALA A 213 -1.47 7.74 -14.78
N LEU A 214 -2.04 8.32 -13.72
CA LEU A 214 -1.84 7.83 -12.35
C LEU A 214 -2.64 6.54 -12.13
N ARG A 215 -2.03 5.41 -12.49
CA ARG A 215 -2.64 4.08 -12.36
C ARG A 215 -2.02 3.34 -11.18
N ALA A 216 -2.86 3.02 -10.21
CA ALA A 216 -2.54 2.03 -9.21
C ALA A 216 -2.98 0.65 -9.74
N ARG A 217 -2.04 -0.29 -9.82
CA ARG A 217 -2.30 -1.64 -10.35
C ARG A 217 -2.04 -2.68 -9.27
N ALA A 218 -2.89 -3.68 -9.20
CA ALA A 218 -2.64 -4.82 -8.32
C ALA A 218 -1.82 -5.89 -9.05
N PHE A 219 -0.94 -6.60 -8.35
CA PHE A 219 -0.17 -7.73 -8.90
C PHE A 219 -0.20 -8.94 -7.94
N PRO A 220 -0.16 -10.18 -8.46
CA PRO A 220 -0.20 -11.37 -7.61
C PRO A 220 1.12 -11.54 -6.84
N ILE A 221 1.02 -11.95 -5.57
CA ILE A 221 2.16 -12.31 -4.74
C ILE A 221 2.08 -13.82 -4.43
N PRO A 222 2.99 -14.65 -4.97
CA PRO A 222 2.98 -16.08 -4.69
C PRO A 222 3.02 -16.41 -3.19
N GLY A 223 2.03 -17.17 -2.73
CA GLY A 223 1.92 -17.64 -1.34
C GLY A 223 1.43 -16.60 -0.33
N SER A 224 1.19 -15.35 -0.75
CA SER A 224 0.48 -14.37 0.08
C SER A 224 -1.03 -14.52 -0.12
N ASP A 225 -1.79 -14.22 0.92
CA ASP A 225 -3.24 -14.04 0.86
C ASP A 225 -3.64 -12.65 0.33
N HIS A 226 -2.67 -11.74 0.20
CA HIS A 226 -2.81 -10.43 -0.41
C HIS A 226 -2.29 -10.37 -1.87
N ARG A 227 -2.80 -9.41 -2.62
CA ARG A 227 -2.15 -8.87 -3.82
C ARG A 227 -1.25 -7.69 -3.45
N GLY A 228 -0.16 -7.51 -4.20
CA GLY A 228 0.66 -6.30 -4.11
C GLY A 228 0.01 -5.17 -4.90
N VAL A 229 0.41 -3.94 -4.62
CA VAL A 229 -0.02 -2.75 -5.34
C VAL A 229 1.19 -2.00 -5.86
N VAL A 230 1.16 -1.59 -7.12
CA VAL A 230 2.15 -0.71 -7.73
C VAL A 230 1.50 0.59 -8.18
N VAL A 231 2.16 1.71 -7.93
CA VAL A 231 1.74 3.05 -8.34
C VAL A 231 2.87 3.68 -9.13
N ASP A 232 2.54 4.12 -10.33
CA ASP A 232 3.45 4.87 -11.19
C ASP A 232 3.18 6.37 -11.00
N LEU A 233 4.09 7.08 -10.33
CA LEU A 233 3.99 8.52 -10.13
C LEU A 233 4.66 9.27 -11.29
N PRO A 234 4.00 10.29 -11.87
CA PRO A 234 4.65 11.25 -12.75
C PRO A 234 5.58 12.10 -11.89
N VAL A 235 6.85 11.73 -11.82
CA VAL A 235 7.86 12.58 -11.20
C VAL A 235 8.59 13.25 -12.34
N PRO A 236 8.65 14.60 -12.39
CA PRO A 236 9.37 15.29 -13.45
C PRO A 236 10.81 14.78 -13.50
N ASP A 237 11.25 14.40 -14.69
CA ASP A 237 12.56 13.80 -14.90
C ASP A 237 13.62 14.85 -14.51
N ARG A 238 14.41 14.56 -13.47
CA ARG A 238 15.47 15.48 -12.99
C ARG A 238 16.66 15.56 -13.94
N ARG A 239 16.66 14.76 -15.01
CA ARG A 239 17.76 14.70 -16.00
C ARG A 239 17.70 15.77 -17.09
N SER A 240 16.75 16.71 -17.01
CA SER A 240 16.55 17.75 -18.02
C SER A 240 17.05 19.13 -17.61
N VAL A 241 17.90 19.23 -16.58
CA VAL A 241 18.55 20.50 -16.15
C VAL A 241 20.06 20.37 -16.30
#